data_AF-A0A2V7GT05-F1
#
_entry.id   AF-A0A2V7GT05-F1
#
_cell.length_a   1.000
_cell.length_b   1.000
_cell.length_c   1.000
_cell.angle_alpha   90.00
_cell.angle_beta   90.00
_cell.angle_gamma   90.00
#
_symmetry.space_group_name_H-M   'P 1'
#
loop_
_entity.id
_entity.type
_entity.pdbx_description
1 polymer ?
#
loop_
_entity_poly.entity_id
_entity_poly.type
_entity_poly.pdbx_seq_one_letter_code
_entity_poly.pdbx_strand_id
1 'polypeptide(L)'
;MNGKSKHWVNRLAALGLVVGLVAGFAAVGSAQSVGGQAYSTYVNTPLGSSAQSPLAVLPAVSGTDGAEADAEGGALSVAGALSSDFLNSITSGEIGTAETGAQSTASAASVNILNGLITADEVVANVMSSASQGGAFSSADGSTFTNLAITGVGSLSGDSPIAPNTNISLPGVGYVVLNEQIPSGDGVTSSGLTVNMIHVYLQSLVGGILNPLTGQILGGTLQTTGEIIVGSATSSVAS
;
A
#
# COMPACT_ATOMS: atom_id res chain seq x y z
N MET A 1 -13.15 8.90 37.47
CA MET A 1 -14.00 8.77 36.27
C MET A 1 -13.05 8.58 35.09
N ASN A 2 -12.62 7.35 34.84
CA ASN A 2 -11.62 7.08 33.80
C ASN A 2 -12.22 6.09 32.81
N GLY A 3 -12.97 6.64 31.86
CA GLY A 3 -13.43 5.89 30.70
C GLY A 3 -12.24 5.59 29.80
N LYS A 4 -11.76 4.35 29.83
CA LYS A 4 -10.88 3.84 28.79
C LYS A 4 -11.71 3.83 27.50
N SER A 5 -11.40 4.72 26.55
CA SER A 5 -11.97 4.65 25.22
C SER A 5 -11.56 3.30 24.62
N LYS A 6 -12.52 2.40 24.49
CA LYS A 6 -12.36 1.25 23.61
C LYS A 6 -12.28 1.83 22.20
N HIS A 7 -11.09 1.86 21.63
CA HIS A 7 -10.94 2.02 20.19
C HIS A 7 -11.67 0.84 19.56
N TRP A 8 -12.91 1.10 19.12
CA TRP A 8 -13.69 0.16 18.36
C TRP A 8 -13.10 0.17 16.96
N VAL A 9 -12.07 -0.66 16.77
CA VAL A 9 -11.56 -0.96 15.43
C VAL A 9 -12.72 -1.62 14.70
N ASN A 10 -13.21 -1.01 13.63
CA ASN A 10 -14.18 -1.63 12.74
C ASN A 10 -13.46 -2.83 12.11
N ARG A 11 -13.67 -4.02 12.67
CA ARG A 11 -13.04 -5.30 12.27
C ARG A 11 -13.56 -5.82 10.92
N LEU A 12 -13.94 -4.95 10.00
CA LEU A 12 -14.61 -5.32 8.75
C LEU A 12 -13.85 -4.72 7.56
N ALA A 13 -12.65 -5.22 7.29
CA ALA A 13 -12.22 -5.36 5.90
C ALA A 13 -13.04 -6.52 5.33
N ALA A 14 -14.29 -6.23 4.97
CA ALA A 14 -15.17 -7.22 4.35
C ALA A 14 -14.60 -7.55 2.97
N LEU A 15 -13.92 -8.69 2.83
CA LEU A 15 -13.64 -9.26 1.52
C LEU A 15 -14.98 -9.51 0.82
N GLY A 16 -15.13 -8.91 -0.35
CA GLY A 16 -16.25 -9.09 -1.25
C GLY A 16 -15.71 -9.30 -2.64
N LEU A 17 -15.05 -10.44 -2.89
CA LEU A 17 -14.78 -10.86 -4.26
C LEU A 17 -16.14 -11.23 -4.90
N VAL A 18 -16.73 -10.31 -5.65
CA VAL A 18 -17.98 -10.58 -6.39
C VAL A 18 -17.62 -11.07 -7.78
N VAL A 19 -17.50 -12.39 -7.94
CA VAL A 19 -17.43 -13.03 -9.27
C VAL A 19 -18.84 -13.34 -9.75
N GLY A 20 -19.26 -12.73 -10.86
CA GLY A 20 -20.55 -13.01 -11.50
C GLY A 20 -20.51 -14.32 -12.28
N LEU A 21 -21.11 -15.40 -11.74
CA LEU A 21 -21.16 -16.69 -12.41
C LEU A 21 -22.18 -16.68 -13.58
N VAL A 22 -21.70 -16.80 -14.82
CA VAL A 22 -22.53 -17.11 -15.99
C VAL A 22 -22.06 -18.43 -16.60
N ALA A 23 -22.89 -19.46 -16.54
CA ALA A 23 -22.62 -20.75 -17.17
C ALA A 23 -22.76 -20.63 -18.70
N GLY A 24 -21.64 -20.67 -19.41
CA GLY A 24 -21.56 -20.72 -20.87
C GLY A 24 -20.49 -21.72 -21.31
N PHE A 25 -20.68 -22.34 -22.48
CA PHE A 25 -19.83 -23.40 -23.04
C PHE A 25 -18.32 -23.09 -22.91
N ALA A 26 -17.55 -24.07 -22.46
CA ALA A 26 -16.10 -23.97 -22.32
C ALA A 26 -15.43 -23.72 -23.69
N ALA A 27 -15.03 -22.48 -23.94
CA ALA A 27 -13.92 -22.21 -24.85
C ALA A 27 -12.66 -22.80 -24.22
N VAL A 28 -11.72 -23.27 -25.05
CA VAL A 28 -10.37 -23.60 -24.57
C VAL A 28 -9.78 -22.29 -24.03
N GLY A 29 -9.88 -22.09 -22.71
CA GLY A 29 -9.42 -20.89 -22.03
C GLY A 29 -7.90 -20.80 -22.15
N SER A 30 -7.43 -19.61 -22.48
CA SER A 30 -6.03 -19.24 -22.31
C SER A 30 -5.60 -19.43 -20.85
N ALA A 31 -4.30 -19.59 -20.59
CA ALA A 31 -3.81 -19.95 -19.26
C ALA A 31 -4.07 -18.83 -18.25
N GLN A 32 -5.10 -18.99 -17.43
CA GLN A 32 -5.47 -18.02 -16.40
C GLN A 32 -4.52 -18.08 -15.20
N SER A 33 -4.25 -16.94 -14.59
CA SER A 33 -3.52 -16.84 -13.33
C SER A 33 -4.01 -15.69 -12.45
N VAL A 34 -3.89 -15.90 -11.14
CA VAL A 34 -4.09 -14.88 -10.10
C VAL A 34 -2.82 -14.78 -9.27
N GLY A 35 -2.53 -13.58 -8.78
CA GLY A 35 -1.46 -13.35 -7.82
C GLY A 35 -1.76 -12.14 -6.96
N GLY A 36 -1.14 -12.11 -5.78
CA GLY A 36 -1.25 -10.96 -4.90
C GLY A 36 -0.23 -10.97 -3.78
N GLN A 37 0.05 -9.78 -3.27
CA GLN A 37 0.93 -9.54 -2.15
C GLN A 37 0.36 -8.39 -1.34
N ALA A 38 0.35 -8.52 -0.02
CA ALA A 38 -0.01 -7.44 0.88
C ALA A 38 0.96 -7.39 2.05
N TYR A 39 1.40 -6.18 2.41
CA TYR A 39 2.11 -5.93 3.65
C TYR A 39 1.77 -4.57 4.23
N SER A 40 1.55 -4.49 5.53
CA SER A 40 1.14 -3.25 6.17
C SER A 40 2.28 -2.26 6.34
N THR A 41 3.51 -2.72 6.54
CA THR A 41 4.66 -1.82 6.79
C THR A 41 5.96 -2.36 6.22
N TYR A 42 6.84 -1.45 5.81
CA TYR A 42 8.24 -1.71 5.47
C TYR A 42 9.07 -0.47 5.84
N VAL A 43 10.25 -0.69 6.40
CA VAL A 43 11.16 0.39 6.80
C VAL A 43 12.57 0.02 6.37
N ASN A 44 13.22 0.89 5.62
CA ASN A 44 14.63 0.77 5.30
C ASN A 44 15.26 2.16 5.33
N THR A 45 15.75 2.57 6.50
CA THR A 45 16.27 3.93 6.72
C THR A 45 17.59 3.90 7.48
N PRO A 46 18.35 5.01 7.49
CA PRO A 46 19.51 5.14 8.36
C PRO A 46 19.20 5.04 9.86
N LEU A 47 17.94 5.24 10.26
CA LEU A 47 17.49 5.14 11.65
C LEU A 47 17.23 3.69 12.08
N GLY A 48 17.03 2.78 11.13
CA GLY A 48 16.69 1.39 11.36
C GLY A 48 15.91 0.78 10.19
N SER A 49 15.70 -0.53 10.28
CA SER A 49 14.98 -1.29 9.25
C SER A 49 14.03 -2.33 9.85
N SER A 50 13.05 -2.71 9.05
CA SER A 50 12.14 -3.83 9.26
C SER A 50 11.89 -4.52 7.92
N ALA A 51 11.74 -5.84 7.95
CA ALA A 51 11.18 -6.55 6.82
C ALA A 51 9.71 -6.13 6.59
N GLN A 52 9.16 -6.52 5.43
CA GLN A 52 7.73 -6.39 5.16
C GLN A 52 6.95 -7.12 6.26
N SER A 53 6.04 -6.41 6.93
CA SER A 53 5.33 -6.96 8.08
C SER A 53 3.93 -6.40 8.24
N PRO A 54 2.95 -7.27 8.56
CA PRO A 54 2.91 -8.70 8.27
C PRO A 54 2.84 -8.90 6.74
N LEU A 55 3.38 -10.01 6.23
CA LEU A 55 3.45 -10.27 4.79
C LEU A 55 2.50 -11.43 4.42
N ALA A 56 1.50 -11.13 3.57
CA ALA A 56 0.64 -12.10 2.94
C ALA A 56 1.00 -12.20 1.45
N VAL A 57 1.14 -13.43 0.94
CA VAL A 57 1.52 -13.68 -0.46
C VAL A 57 0.67 -14.80 -1.02
N LEU A 58 -0.02 -14.51 -2.12
CA LEU A 58 -0.62 -15.48 -3.00
C LEU A 58 0.29 -15.56 -4.24
N PRO A 59 1.13 -16.61 -4.37
CA PRO A 59 2.00 -16.76 -5.53
C PRO A 59 1.18 -16.75 -6.82
N ALA A 60 1.76 -16.24 -7.91
CA ALA A 60 1.12 -16.30 -9.22
C ALA A 60 0.96 -17.78 -9.63
N VAL A 61 -0.26 -18.28 -9.59
CA VAL A 61 -0.59 -19.69 -9.83
C VAL A 61 -1.67 -19.82 -10.89
N SER A 62 -1.56 -20.86 -11.72
CA SER A 62 -2.65 -21.35 -12.55
C SER A 62 -3.43 -22.42 -11.75
N GLY A 63 -4.73 -22.23 -11.59
CA GLY A 63 -5.65 -23.23 -11.00
C GLY A 63 -5.94 -23.15 -9.50
N THR A 64 -5.88 -21.97 -8.86
CA THR A 64 -6.43 -21.80 -7.51
C THR A 64 -7.82 -21.20 -7.53
N ASP A 65 -8.83 -22.05 -7.40
CA ASP A 65 -10.19 -21.61 -7.10
C ASP A 65 -10.23 -21.21 -5.62
N GLY A 66 -10.28 -19.90 -5.34
CA GLY A 66 -10.49 -19.36 -3.99
C GLY A 66 -9.31 -19.54 -3.03
N ALA A 67 -8.06 -19.37 -3.50
CA ALA A 67 -6.91 -19.37 -2.60
C ALA A 67 -6.77 -18.03 -1.88
N GLU A 68 -6.47 -18.11 -0.59
CA GLU A 68 -6.28 -16.96 0.29
C GLU A 68 -4.97 -17.11 1.08
N ALA A 69 -4.35 -15.98 1.39
CA ALA A 69 -3.27 -15.87 2.35
C ALA A 69 -3.50 -14.61 3.19
N ASP A 70 -3.36 -14.75 4.50
CA ASP A 70 -3.48 -13.67 5.47
C ASP A 70 -2.31 -13.68 6.44
N ALA A 71 -2.03 -12.51 7.01
CA ALA A 71 -1.08 -12.35 8.09
C ALA A 71 -1.44 -11.12 8.93
N GLU A 72 -1.40 -11.29 10.26
CA GLU A 72 -1.65 -10.23 11.23
C GLU A 72 -0.39 -9.92 12.05
N GLY A 73 -0.27 -8.68 12.49
CA GLY A 73 0.81 -8.19 13.35
C GLY A 73 0.25 -7.32 14.47
N GLY A 74 0.82 -7.46 15.67
CA GLY A 74 0.58 -6.52 16.76
C GLY A 74 1.37 -5.22 16.58
N ALA A 75 1.66 -4.55 17.69
CA ALA A 75 2.43 -3.31 17.66
C ALA A 75 3.81 -3.51 17.02
N LEU A 76 4.13 -2.66 16.05
CA LEU A 76 5.44 -2.55 15.39
C LEU A 76 6.06 -1.20 15.76
N SER A 77 7.37 -1.21 16.02
CA SER A 77 8.12 0.01 16.28
C SER A 77 9.56 -0.10 15.78
N VAL A 78 9.92 0.74 14.81
CA VAL A 78 11.30 1.07 14.45
C VAL A 78 11.59 2.46 15.00
N ALA A 79 12.43 2.53 16.03
CA ALA A 79 12.65 3.75 16.81
C ALA A 79 13.00 4.96 15.92
N GLY A 80 12.21 6.03 16.06
CA GLY A 80 12.40 7.27 15.29
C GLY A 80 11.97 7.22 13.83
N ALA A 81 11.60 6.06 13.28
CA ALA A 81 11.21 5.89 11.88
C ALA A 81 9.71 5.63 11.72
N LEU A 82 9.17 4.59 12.36
CA LEU A 82 7.78 4.17 12.21
C LEU A 82 7.28 3.46 13.46
N SER A 83 6.06 3.74 13.89
CA SER A 83 5.29 2.89 14.80
C SER A 83 3.84 2.72 14.34
N SER A 84 3.24 1.58 14.70
CA SER A 84 1.83 1.26 14.48
C SER A 84 1.38 0.23 15.50
N ASP A 85 0.10 0.25 15.89
CA ASP A 85 -0.43 -0.60 16.97
C ASP A 85 -0.99 -1.94 16.49
N PHE A 86 -1.50 -1.98 15.26
CA PHE A 86 -2.11 -3.17 14.68
C PHE A 86 -1.93 -3.16 13.18
N LEU A 87 -1.60 -4.32 12.64
CA LEU A 87 -1.29 -4.53 11.25
C LEU A 87 -2.04 -5.77 10.74
N ASN A 88 -2.59 -5.68 9.53
CA ASN A 88 -3.26 -6.81 8.89
C ASN A 88 -3.03 -6.74 7.37
N SER A 89 -2.78 -7.91 6.78
CA SER A 89 -2.51 -8.09 5.36
C SER A 89 -3.25 -9.32 4.87
N ILE A 90 -4.01 -9.19 3.79
CA ILE A 90 -4.78 -10.29 3.21
C ILE A 90 -4.64 -10.22 1.69
N THR A 91 -4.55 -11.36 1.04
CA THR A 91 -4.66 -11.50 -0.41
C THR A 91 -5.49 -12.73 -0.73
N SER A 92 -6.32 -12.62 -1.77
CA SER A 92 -7.19 -13.69 -2.26
C SER A 92 -7.20 -13.70 -3.79
N GLY A 93 -7.50 -14.86 -4.37
CA GLY A 93 -7.65 -15.00 -5.80
C GLY A 93 -8.52 -16.18 -6.19
N GLU A 94 -9.24 -16.03 -7.29
CA GLU A 94 -10.14 -17.03 -7.86
C GLU A 94 -10.02 -17.06 -9.38
N ILE A 95 -9.97 -18.26 -9.94
CA ILE A 95 -9.97 -18.49 -11.39
C ILE A 95 -11.33 -19.10 -11.76
N GLY A 96 -12.24 -18.27 -12.27
CA GLY A 96 -13.53 -18.72 -12.77
C GLY A 96 -13.48 -19.09 -14.26
N THR A 97 -14.53 -19.76 -14.72
CA THR A 97 -14.65 -20.18 -16.13
C THR A 97 -14.85 -19.02 -17.12
N ALA A 98 -15.28 -17.85 -16.64
CA ALA A 98 -15.54 -16.67 -17.46
C ALA A 98 -14.71 -15.45 -17.04
N GLU A 99 -14.32 -15.39 -15.77
CA GLU A 99 -13.69 -14.25 -15.12
C GLU A 99 -12.67 -14.78 -14.12
N THR A 100 -11.51 -14.12 -14.04
CA THR A 100 -10.49 -14.38 -13.03
C THR A 100 -10.31 -13.12 -12.21
N GLY A 101 -10.18 -13.24 -10.89
CA GLY A 101 -10.10 -12.09 -9.98
C GLY A 101 -9.07 -12.30 -8.87
N ALA A 102 -8.40 -11.21 -8.48
CA ALA A 102 -7.52 -11.16 -7.33
C ALA A 102 -7.80 -9.89 -6.52
N GLN A 103 -7.72 -9.98 -5.19
CA GLN A 103 -7.86 -8.85 -4.29
C GLN A 103 -6.84 -8.91 -3.17
N SER A 104 -6.18 -7.78 -2.91
CA SER A 104 -5.20 -7.62 -1.84
C SER A 104 -5.54 -6.40 -1.00
N THR A 105 -5.43 -6.56 0.33
CA THR A 105 -5.69 -5.51 1.30
C THR A 105 -4.57 -5.46 2.34
N ALA A 106 -4.09 -4.26 2.66
CA ALA A 106 -3.17 -4.04 3.77
C ALA A 106 -3.65 -2.87 4.63
N SER A 107 -3.82 -3.11 5.93
CA SER A 107 -4.27 -2.11 6.90
C SER A 107 -3.27 -1.91 8.03
N ALA A 108 -3.07 -0.67 8.45
CA ALA A 108 -2.25 -0.30 9.61
C ALA A 108 -2.99 0.73 10.47
N ALA A 109 -3.00 0.53 11.79
CA ALA A 109 -3.66 1.41 12.76
C ALA A 109 -2.65 2.21 13.60
N SER A 110 -3.05 3.40 14.05
CA SER A 110 -2.23 4.31 14.89
C SER A 110 -0.85 4.57 14.26
N VAL A 111 -0.81 4.89 12.98
CA VAL A 111 0.42 5.10 12.23
C VAL A 111 1.10 6.40 12.68
N ASN A 112 2.39 6.31 13.03
CA ASN A 112 3.25 7.44 13.31
C ASN A 112 4.59 7.25 12.60
N ILE A 113 4.91 8.17 11.69
CA ILE A 113 6.14 8.15 10.90
C ILE A 113 7.00 9.36 11.30
N LEU A 114 8.29 9.11 11.49
CA LEU A 114 9.32 10.11 11.79
C LEU A 114 8.94 11.03 12.96
N ASN A 115 8.51 10.43 14.08
CA ASN A 115 8.13 11.10 15.33
C ASN A 115 7.01 12.14 15.18
N GLY A 116 5.97 11.81 14.40
CA GLY A 116 4.78 12.63 14.21
C GLY A 116 4.84 13.58 13.02
N LEU A 117 5.85 13.43 12.14
CA LEU A 117 5.86 14.15 10.88
C LEU A 117 4.65 13.76 10.01
N ILE A 118 4.33 12.47 9.97
CA ILE A 118 3.11 11.95 9.33
C ILE A 118 2.40 11.05 10.34
N THR A 119 1.10 11.26 10.52
CA THR A 119 0.25 10.43 11.38
C THR A 119 -1.05 10.07 10.68
N ALA A 120 -1.59 8.88 10.96
CA ALA A 120 -2.94 8.49 10.56
C ALA A 120 -3.51 7.52 11.59
N ASP A 121 -4.81 7.61 11.85
CA ASP A 121 -5.47 6.66 12.75
C ASP A 121 -5.60 5.28 12.09
N GLU A 122 -5.86 5.28 10.78
CA GLU A 122 -5.94 4.07 9.97
C GLU A 122 -5.50 4.36 8.54
N VAL A 123 -4.78 3.42 7.96
CA VAL A 123 -4.38 3.41 6.54
C VAL A 123 -4.83 2.09 5.97
N VAL A 124 -5.61 2.11 4.88
CA VAL A 124 -6.07 0.91 4.17
C VAL A 124 -5.65 1.03 2.71
N ALA A 125 -4.81 0.12 2.24
CA ALA A 125 -4.59 -0.14 0.83
C ALA A 125 -5.51 -1.27 0.40
N ASN A 126 -6.31 -1.06 -0.64
CA ASN A 126 -7.13 -2.10 -1.26
C ASN A 126 -6.92 -2.08 -2.76
N VAL A 127 -6.64 -3.25 -3.33
CA VAL A 127 -6.45 -3.42 -4.78
C VAL A 127 -7.23 -4.62 -5.25
N MET A 128 -7.94 -4.45 -6.37
CA MET A 128 -8.59 -5.52 -7.11
C MET A 128 -8.05 -5.56 -8.53
N SER A 129 -7.83 -6.76 -9.06
CA SER A 129 -7.54 -7.01 -10.46
C SER A 129 -8.50 -8.06 -11.00
N SER A 130 -8.97 -7.90 -12.23
CA SER A 130 -9.82 -8.89 -12.90
C SER A 130 -9.56 -8.97 -14.40
N ALA A 131 -9.76 -10.17 -14.96
CA ALA A 131 -9.56 -10.45 -16.37
C ALA A 131 -10.67 -11.36 -16.91
N SER A 132 -11.12 -11.04 -18.12
CA SER A 132 -12.11 -11.81 -18.86
C SER A 132 -12.01 -11.62 -20.35
N GLN A 133 -12.97 -12.19 -21.09
CA GLN A 133 -13.08 -11.96 -22.53
C GLN A 133 -13.27 -10.47 -22.89
N GLY A 134 -13.71 -9.63 -21.94
CA GLY A 134 -13.87 -8.18 -22.14
C GLY A 134 -12.58 -7.38 -21.98
N GLY A 135 -11.49 -8.00 -21.51
CA GLY A 135 -10.22 -7.35 -21.19
C GLY A 135 -9.79 -7.59 -19.76
N ALA A 136 -8.70 -6.93 -19.35
CA ALA A 136 -8.18 -7.00 -17.99
C ALA A 136 -8.07 -5.60 -17.39
N PHE A 137 -8.49 -5.43 -16.13
CA PHE A 137 -8.42 -4.16 -15.43
C PHE A 137 -8.06 -4.33 -13.95
N SER A 138 -7.59 -3.25 -13.35
CA SER A 138 -7.31 -3.17 -11.92
C SER A 138 -7.84 -1.86 -11.34
N SER A 139 -8.23 -1.87 -10.07
CA SER A 139 -8.73 -0.71 -9.33
C SER A 139 -8.15 -0.66 -7.92
N ALA A 140 -7.99 0.55 -7.40
CA ALA A 140 -7.61 0.82 -6.01
C ALA A 140 -8.82 1.21 -5.13
N ASP A 141 -10.05 1.03 -5.63
CA ASP A 141 -11.27 1.40 -4.90
C ASP A 141 -11.29 0.75 -3.52
N GLY A 142 -11.66 1.53 -2.49
CA GLY A 142 -11.60 1.11 -1.09
C GLY A 142 -10.28 1.42 -0.38
N SER A 143 -9.29 1.96 -1.10
CA SER A 143 -8.09 2.53 -0.47
C SER A 143 -8.41 3.85 0.23
N THR A 144 -8.13 3.95 1.53
CA THR A 144 -8.53 5.11 2.36
C THR A 144 -7.48 5.47 3.41
N PHE A 145 -7.56 6.73 3.87
CA PHE A 145 -6.89 7.19 5.07
C PHE A 145 -7.93 7.69 6.07
N THR A 146 -7.73 7.41 7.35
CA THR A 146 -8.50 7.97 8.46
C THR A 146 -7.60 8.93 9.24
N ASN A 147 -8.03 10.19 9.37
CA ASN A 147 -7.32 11.23 10.13
C ASN A 147 -5.84 11.41 9.74
N LEU A 148 -5.52 11.34 8.44
CA LEU A 148 -4.16 11.63 7.96
C LEU A 148 -3.78 13.09 8.27
N ALA A 149 -2.59 13.28 8.84
CA ALA A 149 -1.99 14.58 9.06
C ALA A 149 -0.51 14.56 8.69
N ILE A 150 -0.05 15.65 8.08
CA ILE A 150 1.36 15.88 7.74
C ILE A 150 1.78 17.22 8.35
N THR A 151 2.74 17.18 9.26
CA THR A 151 3.23 18.38 9.95
C THR A 151 3.79 19.38 8.93
N GLY A 152 3.36 20.64 9.02
CA GLY A 152 3.83 21.73 8.15
C GLY A 152 3.11 21.88 6.81
N VAL A 153 2.31 20.89 6.41
CA VAL A 153 1.49 20.94 5.17
C VAL A 153 0.02 21.31 5.48
N GLY A 154 -0.31 21.44 6.76
CA GLY A 154 -1.68 21.48 7.24
C GLY A 154 -2.26 20.08 7.29
N SER A 155 -3.28 19.87 8.11
CA SER A 155 -3.99 18.61 8.13
C SER A 155 -4.66 18.42 6.76
N LEU A 156 -4.35 17.32 6.07
CA LEU A 156 -5.25 16.72 5.07
C LEU A 156 -6.40 16.06 5.85
N SER A 157 -7.03 16.83 6.72
CA SER A 157 -8.00 16.35 7.69
C SER A 157 -9.32 16.10 6.99
N GLY A 158 -9.80 14.87 7.16
CA GLY A 158 -11.08 14.40 6.65
C GLY A 158 -10.86 13.25 5.68
N ASP A 159 -11.85 12.36 5.62
CA ASP A 159 -11.91 11.20 4.73
C ASP A 159 -12.07 11.61 3.24
N SER A 160 -11.57 12.78 2.87
CA SER A 160 -11.58 13.28 1.50
C SER A 160 -10.64 12.41 0.66
N PRO A 161 -11.09 11.92 -0.50
CA PRO A 161 -10.25 11.11 -1.38
C PRO A 161 -8.97 11.86 -1.73
N ILE A 162 -7.83 11.19 -1.56
CA ILE A 162 -6.52 11.68 -2.01
C ILE A 162 -6.29 11.15 -3.42
N ALA A 163 -6.00 12.05 -4.35
CA ALA A 163 -5.75 11.69 -5.74
C ALA A 163 -4.53 10.73 -5.84
N PRO A 164 -4.55 9.77 -6.79
CA PRO A 164 -3.41 8.89 -7.01
C PRO A 164 -2.10 9.66 -7.22
N ASN A 165 -1.00 9.13 -6.69
CA ASN A 165 0.36 9.65 -6.83
C ASN A 165 0.54 11.10 -6.32
N THR A 166 -0.18 11.48 -5.25
CA THR A 166 -0.06 12.82 -4.66
C THR A 166 1.31 12.97 -3.98
N ASN A 167 2.19 13.79 -4.55
CA ASN A 167 3.53 14.03 -4.03
C ASN A 167 3.58 15.29 -3.16
N ILE A 168 4.12 15.15 -1.94
CA ILE A 168 4.24 16.23 -0.96
C ILE A 168 5.69 16.31 -0.47
N SER A 169 6.30 17.49 -0.58
CA SER A 169 7.64 17.75 -0.06
C SER A 169 7.64 17.78 1.48
N LEU A 170 8.66 17.16 2.08
CA LEU A 170 8.90 17.11 3.52
C LEU A 170 10.21 17.85 3.83
N PRO A 171 10.16 19.15 4.19
CA PRO A 171 11.37 19.95 4.41
C PRO A 171 12.33 19.31 5.41
N GLY A 172 13.60 19.16 5.00
CA GLY A 172 14.65 18.54 5.82
C GLY A 172 14.61 17.00 5.89
N VAL A 173 13.67 16.35 5.21
CA VAL A 173 13.52 14.88 5.18
C VAL A 173 13.59 14.33 3.76
N GLY A 174 12.84 14.90 2.82
CA GLY A 174 12.66 14.36 1.47
C GLY A 174 11.25 14.63 0.96
N TYR A 175 10.51 13.60 0.57
CA TYR A 175 9.11 13.73 0.16
C TYR A 175 8.31 12.46 0.47
N VAL A 176 6.98 12.59 0.42
CA VAL A 176 6.05 11.47 0.50
C VAL A 176 5.18 11.42 -0.74
N VAL A 177 4.93 10.22 -1.27
CA VAL A 177 3.90 9.95 -2.26
C VAL A 177 2.75 9.26 -1.55
N LEU A 178 1.57 9.88 -1.59
CA LEU A 178 0.34 9.34 -1.05
C LEU A 178 -0.47 8.67 -2.16
N ASN A 179 -1.11 7.54 -1.83
CA ASN A 179 -1.88 6.74 -2.79
C ASN A 179 -1.06 6.50 -4.07
N GLU A 180 0.18 6.04 -3.91
CA GLU A 180 1.07 5.73 -5.03
C GLU A 180 0.51 4.51 -5.76
N GLN A 181 0.17 4.68 -7.03
CA GLN A 181 -0.44 3.65 -7.86
C GLN A 181 0.48 3.31 -9.02
N ILE A 182 0.93 2.05 -9.05
CA ILE A 182 1.89 1.53 -10.03
C ILE A 182 1.20 0.43 -10.84
N PRO A 183 0.61 0.76 -12.01
CA PRO A 183 -0.05 -0.23 -12.85
C PRO A 183 0.96 -1.16 -13.54
N SER A 184 0.49 -2.35 -13.88
CA SER A 184 1.23 -3.36 -14.64
C SER A 184 0.26 -4.16 -15.53
N GLY A 185 0.81 -4.97 -16.44
CA GLY A 185 0.03 -5.69 -17.45
C GLY A 185 -0.22 -4.86 -18.72
N ASP A 186 -0.89 -5.47 -19.69
CA ASP A 186 -1.21 -4.88 -20.99
C ASP A 186 -2.63 -4.28 -21.07
N GLY A 187 -3.46 -4.51 -20.05
CA GLY A 187 -4.86 -4.08 -20.00
C GLY A 187 -5.79 -4.86 -20.94
N VAL A 188 -5.28 -5.92 -21.59
CA VAL A 188 -6.02 -6.74 -22.55
C VAL A 188 -6.10 -8.17 -22.05
N THR A 189 -4.96 -8.80 -21.85
CA THR A 189 -4.84 -10.18 -21.36
C THR A 189 -4.31 -10.24 -19.92
N SER A 190 -3.78 -9.13 -19.40
CA SER A 190 -3.24 -9.05 -18.05
C SER A 190 -3.45 -7.67 -17.47
N SER A 191 -3.67 -7.63 -16.16
CA SER A 191 -3.70 -6.39 -15.40
C SER A 191 -3.18 -6.64 -14.00
N GLY A 192 -2.44 -5.68 -13.48
CA GLY A 192 -2.08 -5.66 -12.07
C GLY A 192 -1.91 -4.23 -11.60
N LEU A 193 -1.98 -4.05 -10.29
CA LEU A 193 -1.79 -2.75 -9.67
C LEU A 193 -1.10 -2.96 -8.32
N THR A 194 -0.10 -2.15 -8.05
CA THR A 194 0.46 -1.98 -6.70
C THR A 194 0.02 -0.62 -6.17
N VAL A 195 -0.49 -0.60 -4.95
CA VAL A 195 -0.82 0.61 -4.21
C VAL A 195 0.05 0.67 -2.97
N ASN A 196 0.79 1.77 -2.81
CA ASN A 196 1.44 2.15 -1.56
C ASN A 196 0.74 3.38 -1.00
N MET A 197 0.07 3.25 0.13
CA MET A 197 -0.75 4.36 0.66
C MET A 197 0.11 5.49 1.18
N ILE A 198 1.15 5.20 1.95
CA ILE A 198 2.17 6.19 2.33
C ILE A 198 3.52 5.65 1.90
N HIS A 199 4.18 6.33 0.97
CA HIS A 199 5.55 6.02 0.57
C HIS A 199 6.45 7.24 0.81
N VAL A 200 7.24 7.20 1.89
CA VAL A 200 8.20 8.25 2.22
C VAL A 200 9.55 7.92 1.63
N TYR A 201 10.12 8.86 0.89
CA TYR A 201 11.49 8.82 0.41
C TYR A 201 12.33 9.78 1.24
N LEU A 202 13.24 9.22 2.04
CA LEU A 202 14.23 10.01 2.78
C LEU A 202 15.35 10.39 1.81
N GLN A 203 15.71 11.67 1.82
CA GLN A 203 16.76 12.21 0.96
C GLN A 203 17.80 12.96 1.78
N SER A 204 19.05 12.84 1.38
CA SER A 204 20.15 13.65 1.91
C SER A 204 20.90 14.30 0.76
N LEU A 205 21.42 15.49 1.02
CA LEU A 205 22.25 16.22 0.05
C LEU A 205 23.68 15.67 0.11
N VAL A 206 24.17 15.17 -1.02
CA VAL A 206 25.53 14.62 -1.15
C VAL A 206 26.37 15.51 -2.06
N GLY A 207 27.63 15.76 -1.67
CA GLY A 207 28.62 16.45 -2.51
C GLY A 207 28.51 17.98 -2.57
N GLY A 208 27.64 18.58 -1.75
CA GLY A 208 27.55 20.04 -1.66
C GLY A 208 28.67 20.66 -0.80
N ILE A 209 28.98 21.94 -1.06
CA ILE A 209 30.00 22.69 -0.34
C ILE A 209 29.32 23.68 0.61
N LEU A 210 29.65 23.62 1.91
CA LEU A 210 29.18 24.59 2.89
C LEU A 210 29.79 25.97 2.61
N ASN A 211 28.95 26.98 2.44
CA ASN A 211 29.37 28.37 2.39
C ASN A 211 29.67 28.85 3.82
N PRO A 212 30.92 29.18 4.14
CA PRO A 212 31.31 29.57 5.50
C PRO A 212 30.72 30.93 5.93
N LEU A 213 30.24 31.75 4.99
CA LEU A 213 29.69 33.08 5.26
C LEU A 213 28.16 33.06 5.46
N THR A 214 27.45 32.16 4.78
CA THR A 214 25.98 32.10 4.82
C THR A 214 25.43 30.87 5.54
N GLY A 215 26.28 29.86 5.80
CA GLY A 215 25.85 28.56 6.33
C GLY A 215 25.05 27.71 5.34
N GLN A 216 24.85 28.18 4.11
CA GLN A 216 24.12 27.45 3.07
C GLN A 216 25.03 26.46 2.35
N ILE A 217 24.48 25.32 1.92
CA ILE A 217 25.20 24.40 1.03
C ILE A 217 25.00 24.85 -0.42
N LEU A 218 26.10 25.06 -1.15
CA LEU A 218 26.10 25.28 -2.61
C LEU A 218 26.41 23.99 -3.35
N GLY A 219 25.61 23.71 -4.39
CA GLY A 219 25.73 22.51 -5.20
C GLY A 219 25.31 21.23 -4.45
N GLY A 220 25.69 20.09 -5.01
CA GLY A 220 25.30 18.76 -4.51
C GLY A 220 24.03 18.22 -5.18
N THR A 221 23.77 16.94 -4.93
CA THR A 221 22.62 16.21 -5.48
C THR A 221 21.87 15.55 -4.34
N LEU A 222 20.53 15.67 -4.34
CA LEU A 222 19.70 14.91 -3.42
C LEU A 222 19.75 13.43 -3.81
N GLN A 223 20.11 12.58 -2.86
CA GLN A 223 20.10 11.14 -3.02
C GLN A 223 19.12 10.52 -2.03
N THR A 224 18.33 9.56 -2.49
CA THR A 224 17.49 8.74 -1.61
C THR A 224 18.38 7.90 -0.70
N THR A 225 18.20 8.06 0.61
CA THR A 225 18.97 7.37 1.66
C THR A 225 18.15 6.34 2.41
N GLY A 226 16.83 6.31 2.21
CA GLY A 226 15.95 5.32 2.78
C GLY A 226 14.50 5.52 2.36
N GLU A 227 13.67 4.56 2.73
CA GLU A 227 12.24 4.56 2.45
C GLU A 227 11.43 4.00 3.63
N ILE A 228 10.19 4.47 3.73
CA ILE A 228 9.18 3.96 4.64
C ILE A 228 7.90 3.76 3.84
N ILE A 229 7.34 2.56 3.89
CA ILE A 229 6.08 2.23 3.22
C ILE A 229 5.06 1.80 4.27
N VAL A 230 3.85 2.34 4.20
CA VAL A 230 2.70 1.94 5.01
C VAL A 230 1.50 1.68 4.11
N GLY A 231 0.86 0.52 4.30
CA GLY A 231 -0.26 0.03 3.50
C GLY A 231 0.18 -0.25 2.07
N SER A 232 0.76 -1.42 1.81
CA SER A 232 1.10 -1.87 0.47
C SER A 232 0.25 -3.09 0.09
N ALA A 233 -0.47 -2.98 -1.03
CA ALA A 233 -1.25 -4.07 -1.59
C ALA A 233 -1.00 -4.15 -3.10
N THR A 234 -0.83 -5.37 -3.59
CA THR A 234 -0.61 -5.69 -5.00
C THR A 234 -1.56 -6.81 -5.38
N SER A 235 -2.28 -6.65 -6.48
CA SER A 235 -3.03 -7.74 -7.11
C SER A 235 -2.67 -7.82 -8.58
N SER A 236 -2.76 -9.01 -9.16
CA SER A 236 -2.58 -9.22 -10.58
C SER A 236 -3.38 -10.42 -11.09
N VAL A 237 -3.72 -10.34 -12.38
CA VAL A 237 -4.40 -11.39 -13.13
C VAL A 237 -3.81 -11.47 -14.54
N ALA A 238 -3.87 -12.67 -15.13
CA ALA A 238 -3.66 -12.86 -16.56
C ALA A 238 -4.61 -13.93 -17.09
N SER A 239 -4.95 -13.83 -18.38
CA SER A 239 -5.77 -14.76 -19.15
C SER A 239 -5.03 -15.22 -20.39
#